data_AF-A0A2S2CSR7-F1
#
_entry.id   AF-A0A2S2CSR7-F1
#
_cell.length_a   1.000
_cell.length_b   1.000
_cell.length_c   1.000
_cell.angle_alpha   90.00
_cell.angle_beta   90.00
_cell.angle_gamma   90.00
#
_symmetry.space_group_name_H-M   'P 1'
#
loop_
_entity.id
_entity.type
_entity.pdbx_description
1 polymer ?
#
loop_
_entity_poly.entity_id
_entity_poly.type
_entity_poly.pdbx_seq_one_letter_code
_entity_poly.pdbx_strand_id
1 'polypeptide(L)'
;MSSTPRSRKSLPQTAPDPALPVELSEPPLPEGGRLVPGSRYSDADWAMAAHRMAAGWPMVQVARAMGCHRNTLWRAYYVSPAFRERVEWERACLRREASSRLRSLSHLVTTQIEQAVGRGDLRTIRWLADRLGLAAPAALERPADPPGPDLADRAEPVPEADLAEAIPLDWQDEFAPDLPLP
;
A
#
# COMPACT_ATOMS: atom_id res chain seq x y z
N MET A 1 -40.46 59.21 -0.01
CA MET A 1 -40.45 58.04 -0.93
C MET A 1 -39.33 57.13 -0.47
N SER A 2 -39.67 56.12 0.33
CA SER A 2 -38.72 55.17 0.93
C SER A 2 -38.40 54.04 -0.06
N SER A 3 -37.13 53.70 -0.24
CA SER A 3 -36.72 52.47 -0.91
C SER A 3 -35.67 51.77 -0.07
N THR A 4 -36.09 50.69 0.58
CA THR A 4 -35.24 49.77 1.33
C THR A 4 -34.68 48.73 0.35
N PRO A 5 -33.36 48.47 0.32
CA PRO A 5 -32.81 47.40 -0.49
C PRO A 5 -33.10 46.03 0.15
N ARG A 6 -33.62 45.13 -0.68
CA ARG A 6 -34.05 43.76 -0.36
C ARG A 6 -32.84 42.89 -0.04
N SER A 7 -32.75 42.44 1.21
CA SER A 7 -31.75 41.50 1.69
C SER A 7 -31.78 40.20 0.86
N ARG A 8 -30.70 39.87 0.15
CA ARG A 8 -30.53 38.56 -0.50
C ARG A 8 -30.32 37.54 0.61
N LYS A 9 -31.31 36.66 0.83
CA LYS A 9 -31.10 35.42 1.58
C LYS A 9 -30.07 34.59 0.82
N SER A 10 -28.87 34.49 1.37
CA SER A 10 -27.87 33.50 0.97
C SER A 10 -28.49 32.10 1.15
N LEU A 11 -28.52 31.31 0.09
CA LEU A 11 -28.87 29.89 0.17
C LEU A 11 -27.89 29.20 1.13
N PRO A 12 -28.34 28.23 1.95
CA PRO A 12 -27.43 27.45 2.78
C PRO A 12 -26.43 26.74 1.87
N GLN A 13 -25.16 26.98 2.16
CA GLN A 13 -24.02 26.30 1.57
C GLN A 13 -24.27 24.79 1.68
N THR A 14 -24.51 24.13 0.55
CA THR A 14 -24.62 22.67 0.45
C THR A 14 -23.42 22.08 1.16
N ALA A 15 -23.65 21.40 2.28
CA ALA A 15 -22.63 20.63 2.95
C ALA A 15 -21.99 19.67 1.93
N PRO A 16 -20.66 19.50 1.91
CA PRO A 16 -20.03 18.51 1.04
C PRO A 16 -20.66 17.16 1.36
N ASP A 17 -21.26 16.55 0.33
CA ASP A 17 -21.75 15.18 0.36
C ASP A 17 -20.64 14.31 0.95
N PRO A 18 -20.87 13.52 2.02
CA PRO A 18 -19.82 12.68 2.55
C PRO A 18 -19.41 11.71 1.45
N ALA A 19 -18.26 12.00 0.81
CA ALA A 19 -17.71 11.21 -0.26
C ALA A 19 -17.83 9.74 0.14
N LEU A 20 -18.51 8.95 -0.69
CA LEU A 20 -18.76 7.55 -0.41
C LEU A 20 -17.44 6.92 0.04
N PRO A 21 -17.44 6.09 1.11
CA PRO A 21 -16.26 5.32 1.45
C PRO A 21 -15.76 4.65 0.17
N VAL A 22 -14.44 4.69 -0.10
CA VAL A 22 -13.86 4.13 -1.34
C VAL A 22 -14.31 2.68 -1.63
N GLU A 23 -14.79 1.97 -0.60
CA GLU A 23 -15.40 0.64 -0.63
C GLU A 23 -16.69 0.51 -1.44
N LEU A 24 -17.46 1.60 -1.55
CA LEU A 24 -18.68 1.72 -2.36
C LEU A 24 -18.44 2.56 -3.62
N SER A 25 -17.24 3.11 -3.77
CA SER A 25 -16.85 3.88 -4.94
C SER A 25 -16.45 2.91 -6.05
N GLU A 26 -17.13 3.04 -7.18
CA GLU A 26 -16.69 2.44 -8.42
C GLU A 26 -15.25 2.88 -8.71
N PRO A 27 -14.39 2.02 -9.28
CA PRO A 27 -13.06 2.45 -9.69
C PRO A 27 -13.15 3.72 -10.56
N PRO A 28 -12.19 4.64 -10.40
CA PRO A 28 -12.21 5.89 -11.15
C PRO A 28 -12.24 5.59 -12.65
N LEU A 29 -13.32 6.01 -13.31
CA LEU A 29 -13.47 5.90 -14.75
C LEU A 29 -12.67 7.04 -15.40
N PRO A 30 -11.77 6.74 -16.35
CA PRO A 30 -11.09 7.77 -17.11
C PRO A 30 -12.10 8.59 -17.90
N GLU A 31 -11.93 9.92 -17.94
CA GLU A 31 -12.79 10.85 -18.69
C GLU A 31 -12.88 10.50 -20.19
N GLY A 32 -11.85 9.84 -20.74
CA GLY A 32 -11.80 9.36 -22.12
C GLY A 32 -12.14 7.87 -22.30
N GLY A 33 -12.66 7.20 -21.29
CA GLY A 33 -13.10 5.80 -21.34
C GLY A 33 -11.97 4.75 -21.45
N ARG A 34 -10.70 5.18 -21.53
CA ARG A 34 -9.51 4.30 -21.56
C ARG A 34 -8.51 4.65 -20.48
N LEU A 35 -7.93 3.64 -19.82
CA LEU A 35 -6.93 3.83 -18.75
C LEU A 35 -5.61 4.37 -19.31
N VAL A 36 -5.22 3.94 -20.51
CA VAL A 36 -4.00 4.41 -21.18
C VAL A 36 -4.36 4.80 -22.63
N PRO A 37 -4.50 6.10 -22.92
CA PRO A 37 -4.83 6.58 -24.26
C PRO A 37 -3.81 6.11 -25.31
N GLY A 38 -4.30 5.71 -26.49
CA GLY A 38 -3.45 5.27 -27.61
C GLY A 38 -2.76 3.91 -27.40
N SER A 39 -3.02 3.21 -26.28
CA SER A 39 -2.46 1.89 -26.04
C SER A 39 -3.10 0.82 -26.93
N ARG A 40 -2.27 -0.15 -27.34
CA ARG A 40 -2.72 -1.36 -28.04
C ARG A 40 -3.28 -2.44 -27.10
N TYR A 41 -3.00 -2.34 -25.80
CA TYR A 41 -3.47 -3.29 -24.79
C TYR A 41 -4.86 -2.88 -24.31
N SER A 42 -5.67 -3.86 -23.91
CA SER A 42 -7.03 -3.61 -23.44
C SER A 42 -7.03 -2.91 -22.07
N ASP A 43 -8.14 -2.24 -21.74
CA ASP A 43 -8.30 -1.66 -20.40
C ASP A 43 -8.32 -2.74 -19.30
N ALA A 44 -8.76 -3.96 -19.61
CA ALA A 44 -8.68 -5.09 -18.69
C ALA A 44 -7.22 -5.48 -18.37
N ASP A 45 -6.34 -5.48 -19.39
CA ASP A 45 -4.90 -5.74 -19.19
C ASP A 45 -4.25 -4.66 -18.33
N TRP A 46 -4.61 -3.39 -18.57
CA TRP A 46 -4.14 -2.28 -17.74
C TRP A 46 -4.71 -2.34 -16.32
N ALA A 47 -5.98 -2.66 -16.14
CA ALA A 47 -6.57 -2.84 -14.81
C ALA A 47 -5.85 -3.98 -14.04
N MET A 48 -5.57 -5.10 -14.71
CA MET A 48 -4.79 -6.19 -14.13
C MET A 48 -3.35 -5.76 -13.80
N ALA A 49 -2.70 -4.98 -14.67
CA ALA A 49 -1.38 -4.44 -14.41
C ALA A 49 -1.38 -3.50 -13.20
N ALA A 50 -2.40 -2.64 -13.08
CA ALA A 50 -2.58 -1.75 -11.94
C ALA A 50 -2.74 -2.55 -10.64
N HIS A 51 -3.57 -3.60 -10.66
CA HIS A 51 -3.75 -4.51 -9.54
C HIS A 51 -2.42 -5.17 -9.12
N ARG A 52 -1.65 -5.71 -10.07
CA ARG A 52 -0.34 -6.33 -9.77
C ARG A 52 0.67 -5.32 -9.20
N MET A 53 0.69 -4.11 -9.72
CA MET A 53 1.53 -3.02 -9.19
C MET A 53 1.09 -2.61 -7.78
N ALA A 54 -0.22 -2.57 -7.52
CA ALA A 54 -0.77 -2.29 -6.20
C ALA A 54 -0.44 -3.39 -5.18
N ALA A 55 -0.41 -4.65 -5.63
CA ALA A 55 0.04 -5.80 -4.85
C ALA A 55 1.56 -5.84 -4.60
N GLY A 56 2.32 -4.86 -5.12
CA GLY A 56 3.75 -4.72 -4.86
C GLY A 56 4.67 -5.43 -5.86
N TRP A 57 4.14 -5.91 -7.00
CA TRP A 57 4.99 -6.53 -8.01
C TRP A 57 5.90 -5.48 -8.69
N PRO A 58 7.19 -5.78 -8.92
CA PRO A 58 8.09 -4.86 -9.60
C PRO A 58 7.68 -4.68 -11.06
N MET A 59 7.82 -3.46 -11.60
CA MET A 59 7.37 -3.11 -12.96
C MET A 59 7.92 -4.06 -14.05
N VAL A 60 9.15 -4.55 -13.91
CA VAL A 60 9.73 -5.49 -14.89
C VAL A 60 8.94 -6.80 -14.95
N GLN A 61 8.52 -7.32 -13.79
CA GLN A 61 7.70 -8.54 -13.74
C GLN A 61 6.29 -8.29 -14.26
N VAL A 62 5.70 -7.13 -13.95
CA VAL A 62 4.38 -6.74 -14.48
C VAL A 62 4.44 -6.62 -16.01
N ALA A 63 5.45 -5.94 -16.55
CA ALA A 63 5.64 -5.81 -18.00
C ALA A 63 5.82 -7.17 -18.69
N ARG A 64 6.64 -8.06 -18.09
CA ARG A 64 6.79 -9.44 -18.56
C ARG A 64 5.45 -10.20 -18.54
N ALA A 65 4.67 -10.08 -17.48
CA ALA A 65 3.36 -10.73 -17.36
C ALA A 65 2.30 -10.16 -18.33
N MET A 66 2.47 -8.91 -18.78
CA MET A 66 1.64 -8.32 -19.85
C MET A 66 2.14 -8.63 -21.26
N GLY A 67 3.37 -9.15 -21.41
CA GLY A 67 4.03 -9.29 -22.71
C GLY A 67 4.42 -7.95 -23.34
N CYS A 68 4.67 -6.91 -22.53
CA CYS A 68 5.07 -5.58 -23.00
C CYS A 68 6.51 -5.23 -22.59
N HIS A 69 7.10 -4.25 -23.26
CA HIS A 69 8.42 -3.74 -22.86
C HIS A 69 8.29 -2.94 -21.57
N ARG A 70 9.31 -3.00 -20.69
CA ARG A 70 9.33 -2.26 -19.41
C ARG A 70 9.05 -0.76 -19.61
N ASN A 71 9.64 -0.16 -20.64
CA ASN A 71 9.46 1.27 -20.93
C ASN A 71 8.01 1.60 -21.34
N THR A 72 7.27 0.66 -21.93
CA THR A 72 5.84 0.83 -22.23
C THR A 72 5.03 1.01 -20.95
N LEU A 73 5.27 0.14 -19.96
CA LEU A 73 4.61 0.24 -18.66
C LEU A 73 5.03 1.50 -17.89
N TRP A 74 6.33 1.83 -17.94
CA TRP A 74 6.85 3.06 -17.33
C TRP A 74 6.18 4.31 -17.92
N ARG A 75 6.17 4.44 -19.25
CA ARG A 75 5.47 5.55 -19.93
C ARG A 75 4.00 5.58 -19.57
N ALA A 76 3.30 4.44 -19.58
CA ALA A 76 1.90 4.38 -19.18
C ALA A 76 1.68 4.93 -17.75
N TYR A 77 2.52 4.55 -16.79
CA TYR A 77 2.43 5.00 -15.40
C TYR A 77 2.69 6.49 -15.19
N TYR A 78 3.67 7.05 -15.90
CA TYR A 78 4.04 8.46 -15.73
C TYR A 78 3.23 9.41 -16.60
N VAL A 79 2.81 8.97 -17.80
CA VAL A 79 2.08 9.81 -18.76
C VAL A 79 0.57 9.75 -18.57
N SER A 80 0.00 8.61 -18.15
CA SER A 80 -1.44 8.50 -17.92
C SER A 80 -1.81 8.74 -16.44
N PRO A 81 -2.50 9.85 -16.12
CA PRO A 81 -3.01 10.10 -14.77
C PRO A 81 -4.04 9.05 -14.35
N ALA A 82 -4.96 8.69 -15.25
CA ALA A 82 -6.01 7.72 -14.96
C ALA A 82 -5.46 6.33 -14.58
N PHE A 83 -4.38 5.89 -15.23
CA PHE A 83 -3.74 4.63 -14.86
C PHE A 83 -3.08 4.70 -13.47
N ARG A 84 -2.48 5.84 -13.11
CA ARG A 84 -1.91 6.04 -11.77
C ARG A 84 -2.98 6.09 -10.70
N GLU A 85 -4.07 6.82 -10.94
CA GLU A 85 -5.21 6.87 -10.04
C GLU A 85 -5.81 5.48 -9.82
N ARG A 86 -5.91 4.68 -10.89
CA ARG A 86 -6.33 3.28 -10.76
C ARG A 86 -5.38 2.47 -9.87
N VAL A 87 -4.07 2.62 -10.00
CA VAL A 87 -3.09 1.96 -9.11
C VAL A 87 -3.29 2.36 -7.64
N GLU A 88 -3.50 3.65 -7.35
CA GLU A 88 -3.72 4.10 -5.98
C GLU A 88 -5.06 3.61 -5.41
N TRP A 89 -6.11 3.56 -6.23
CA TRP A 89 -7.40 2.98 -5.87
C TRP A 89 -7.24 1.50 -5.50
N GLU A 90 -6.56 0.70 -6.32
CA GLU A 90 -6.28 -0.72 -6.04
C GLU A 90 -5.49 -0.89 -4.73
N ARG A 91 -4.51 -0.03 -4.45
CA ARG A 91 -3.78 -0.03 -3.17
C ARG A 91 -4.68 0.29 -2.00
N ALA A 92 -5.62 1.22 -2.16
CA ALA A 92 -6.59 1.53 -1.12
C ALA A 92 -7.51 0.33 -0.84
N CYS A 93 -7.99 -0.36 -1.88
CA CYS A 93 -8.79 -1.57 -1.75
C CYS A 93 -8.02 -2.69 -1.01
N LEU A 94 -6.78 -2.99 -1.43
CA LEU A 94 -5.97 -4.03 -0.79
C LEU A 94 -5.66 -3.72 0.69
N ARG A 95 -5.34 -2.46 1.02
CA ARG A 95 -5.10 -2.05 2.42
C ARG A 95 -6.34 -2.22 3.30
N ARG A 96 -7.52 -1.92 2.76
CA ARG A 96 -8.79 -2.08 3.48
C ARG A 96 -9.15 -3.55 3.68
N GLU A 97 -8.94 -4.38 2.66
CA GLU A 97 -9.14 -5.83 2.79
C GLU A 97 -8.21 -6.43 3.86
N ALA A 98 -6.92 -6.07 3.82
CA ALA A 98 -5.95 -6.50 4.83
C ALA A 98 -6.35 -6.05 6.25
N SER A 99 -6.81 -4.79 6.38
CA SER A 99 -7.29 -4.25 7.66
C SER A 99 -8.51 -5.01 8.18
N SER A 100 -9.45 -5.37 7.30
CA SER A 100 -10.65 -6.14 7.66
C SER A 100 -10.29 -7.57 8.09
N ARG A 101 -9.40 -8.23 7.34
CA ARG A 101 -8.86 -9.54 7.72
C ARG A 101 -8.16 -9.49 9.08
N LEU A 102 -7.32 -8.48 9.31
CA LEU A 102 -6.65 -8.29 10.60
C LEU A 102 -7.66 -8.11 11.74
N ARG A 103 -8.68 -7.25 11.58
CA ARG A 103 -9.73 -7.06 12.58
C ARG A 103 -10.48 -8.36 12.90
N SER A 104 -10.78 -9.16 11.88
CA SER A 104 -11.43 -10.46 12.07
C SER A 104 -10.55 -11.44 12.87
N LEU A 105 -9.24 -11.44 12.61
CA LEU A 105 -8.27 -12.26 13.35
C LEU A 105 -8.06 -11.77 14.77
N SER A 106 -8.06 -10.45 15.00
CA SER A 106 -7.91 -9.89 16.34
C SER A 106 -8.97 -10.43 17.29
N HIS A 107 -10.22 -10.59 16.85
CA HIS A 107 -11.28 -11.16 17.67
C HIS A 107 -10.96 -12.61 18.08
N LEU A 108 -10.54 -13.45 17.13
CA LEU A 108 -10.15 -14.83 17.41
C LEU A 108 -8.98 -14.89 18.40
N VAL A 109 -7.96 -14.06 18.20
CA VAL A 109 -6.80 -14.00 19.11
C VAL A 109 -7.23 -13.60 20.51
N THR A 110 -8.10 -12.59 20.66
CA THR A 110 -8.65 -12.20 21.97
C THR A 110 -9.37 -13.37 22.65
N THR A 111 -10.22 -14.10 21.94
CA THR A 111 -10.90 -15.29 22.50
C THR A 111 -9.91 -16.37 22.94
N GLN A 112 -8.85 -16.62 22.16
CA GLN A 112 -7.82 -17.59 22.56
C GLN A 112 -7.06 -17.16 23.81
N ILE A 113 -6.76 -15.87 23.93
CA ILE A 113 -6.13 -15.30 25.13
C ILE A 113 -7.04 -15.48 26.36
N GLU A 114 -8.33 -15.17 26.25
CA GLU A 114 -9.31 -15.34 27.34
C GLU A 114 -9.39 -16.81 27.78
N GLN A 115 -9.42 -17.75 26.83
CA GLN A 115 -9.44 -19.18 27.14
C GLN A 115 -8.17 -19.64 27.86
N ALA A 116 -7.00 -19.15 27.46
CA ALA A 116 -5.73 -19.49 28.13
C ALA A 116 -5.69 -18.95 29.57
N VAL A 117 -6.16 -17.72 29.79
CA VAL A 117 -6.30 -17.13 31.14
C VAL A 117 -7.28 -17.92 31.98
N GLY A 118 -8.44 -18.29 31.43
CA GLY A 118 -9.45 -19.10 32.13
C GLY A 118 -8.97 -20.49 32.53
N ARG A 119 -7.99 -21.06 31.80
CA ARG A 119 -7.32 -22.33 32.13
C ARG A 119 -6.17 -22.18 33.15
N GLY A 120 -5.85 -20.94 33.55
CA GLY A 120 -4.78 -20.68 34.51
C GLY A 120 -3.37 -20.71 33.91
N ASP A 121 -3.20 -20.46 32.61
CA ASP A 121 -1.86 -20.35 32.00
C ASP A 121 -1.10 -19.13 32.55
N LEU A 122 -0.25 -19.39 33.55
CA LEU A 122 0.54 -18.39 34.25
C LEU A 122 1.47 -17.60 33.31
N ARG A 123 1.93 -18.20 32.20
CA ARG A 123 2.80 -17.51 31.24
C ARG A 123 2.02 -16.44 30.48
N THR A 124 0.83 -16.79 29.99
CA THR A 124 -0.06 -15.83 29.31
C THR A 124 -0.53 -14.74 30.26
N ILE A 125 -0.86 -15.07 31.51
CA ILE A 125 -1.26 -14.10 32.54
C ILE A 125 -0.11 -13.13 32.85
N ARG A 126 1.12 -13.64 33.04
CA ARG A 126 2.32 -12.82 33.28
C ARG A 126 2.58 -11.87 32.11
N TRP A 127 2.51 -12.39 30.88
CA TRP A 127 2.70 -11.60 29.66
C TRP A 127 1.64 -10.50 29.51
N LEU A 128 0.37 -10.81 29.77
CA LEU A 128 -0.71 -9.82 29.78
C LEU A 128 -0.51 -8.76 30.86
N ALA A 129 -0.15 -9.17 32.08
CA ALA A 129 0.08 -8.24 33.18
C ALA A 129 1.18 -7.23 32.87
N ASP A 130 2.25 -7.68 32.19
CA ASP A 130 3.32 -6.81 31.68
C ASP A 130 2.80 -5.85 30.59
N ARG A 131 2.10 -6.36 29.58
CA ARG A 131 1.59 -5.55 28.44
C ARG A 131 0.51 -4.55 28.83
N LEU A 132 -0.29 -4.86 29.85
CA LEU A 132 -1.33 -3.99 30.37
C LEU A 132 -0.81 -3.04 31.46
N GLY A 133 0.46 -3.13 31.85
CA GLY A 133 1.05 -2.31 32.92
C GLY A 133 0.47 -2.60 34.30
N LEU A 134 -0.12 -3.79 34.50
CA LEU A 134 -0.68 -4.25 35.77
C LEU A 134 0.41 -4.80 36.70
N ALA A 135 1.50 -5.28 36.11
CA ALA A 135 2.72 -5.54 36.86
C ALA A 135 3.41 -4.19 37.11
N ALA A 136 3.49 -3.77 38.38
CA ALA A 136 4.54 -2.84 38.78
C ALA A 136 5.89 -3.41 38.31
N PRO A 137 6.94 -2.58 38.09
CA PRO A 137 8.31 -3.08 37.92
C PRO A 137 8.80 -3.67 39.26
N ALA A 138 8.12 -4.71 39.74
CA ALA A 138 8.68 -5.61 40.71
C ALA A 138 9.80 -6.31 39.97
N ALA A 139 11.01 -5.95 40.35
CA ALA A 139 12.23 -6.69 40.11
C ALA A 139 11.92 -8.19 40.14
N LEU A 140 11.66 -8.76 38.96
CA LEU A 140 11.85 -10.17 38.79
C LEU A 140 13.35 -10.31 38.77
N GLU A 141 13.91 -10.64 39.92
CA GLU A 141 15.11 -11.45 39.96
C GLU A 141 14.87 -12.61 38.99
N ARG A 142 15.43 -12.45 37.79
CA ARG A 142 15.69 -13.55 36.89
C ARG A 142 16.56 -14.50 37.71
N PRO A 143 16.14 -15.76 37.99
CA PRO A 143 17.10 -16.75 38.45
C PRO A 143 18.21 -16.75 37.41
N ALA A 144 19.44 -16.48 37.83
CA ALA A 144 20.58 -16.43 36.94
C ALA A 144 20.68 -17.77 36.21
N ASP A 145 20.41 -17.78 34.91
CA ASP A 145 20.83 -18.90 34.07
C ASP A 145 22.37 -18.95 34.12
N PRO A 146 22.98 -20.13 34.32
CA PRO A 146 24.42 -20.27 34.27
C PRO A 146 24.95 -19.89 32.88
N PRO A 147 26.20 -19.39 32.76
CA PRO A 147 26.71 -18.83 31.52
C PRO A 147 26.78 -19.92 30.45
N GLY A 148 25.88 -19.84 29.46
CA GLY A 148 25.98 -20.59 28.22
C GLY A 148 27.07 -19.97 27.32
N PRO A 149 27.72 -20.77 26.46
CA PRO A 149 28.92 -20.35 25.74
C PRO A 149 28.63 -19.16 24.83
N ASP A 150 29.59 -18.25 24.87
CA ASP A 150 29.70 -17.01 24.12
C ASP A 150 29.43 -17.22 22.62
N LEU A 151 28.33 -16.65 22.12
CA LEU A 151 28.07 -16.49 20.69
C LEU A 151 28.48 -15.08 20.21
N ALA A 152 29.43 -14.43 20.90
CA ALA A 152 30.13 -13.26 20.38
C ALA A 152 31.30 -13.66 19.47
N ASP A 153 31.08 -14.50 18.46
CA ASP A 153 32.04 -14.59 17.35
C ASP A 153 31.47 -15.20 16.06
N ARG A 154 30.43 -14.56 15.49
CA ARG A 154 30.16 -14.73 14.06
C ARG A 154 29.50 -13.51 13.44
N ALA A 155 30.21 -12.39 13.47
CA ALA A 155 30.03 -11.34 12.46
C ALA A 155 31.03 -11.62 11.34
N GLU A 156 30.66 -12.47 10.39
CA GLU A 156 31.37 -12.47 9.10
C GLU A 156 31.00 -11.16 8.38
N PRO A 157 31.98 -10.36 7.93
CA PRO A 157 31.67 -9.19 7.13
C PRO A 157 31.07 -9.66 5.81
N VAL A 158 29.83 -9.25 5.53
CA VAL A 158 29.24 -9.41 4.20
C VAL A 158 30.14 -8.63 3.23
N PRO A 159 30.79 -9.27 2.24
CA PRO A 159 31.49 -8.52 1.22
C PRO A 159 30.46 -7.73 0.42
N GLU A 160 30.56 -6.41 0.53
CA GLU A 160 29.85 -5.42 -0.27
C GLU A 160 30.37 -5.52 -1.71
N ALA A 161 29.90 -6.53 -2.44
CA ALA A 161 30.20 -6.76 -3.84
C ALA A 161 28.94 -6.51 -4.68
N ASP A 162 29.05 -5.47 -5.51
CA ASP A 162 28.37 -5.28 -6.80
C ASP A 162 26.86 -5.03 -6.82
N LEU A 163 26.47 -3.86 -6.30
CA LEU A 163 25.26 -3.15 -6.78
C LEU A 163 25.59 -1.93 -7.66
N ALA A 164 26.85 -1.76 -8.08
CA ALA A 164 27.33 -0.60 -8.83
C ALA A 164 27.62 -0.84 -10.32
N GLU A 165 27.47 -2.06 -10.86
CA GLU A 165 27.72 -2.31 -12.29
C GLU A 165 26.58 -3.06 -12.97
N ALA A 166 25.65 -2.28 -13.52
CA ALA A 166 25.22 -2.34 -14.92
C ALA A 166 23.93 -1.50 -15.08
N ILE A 167 24.07 -0.18 -14.98
CA ILE A 167 23.24 0.69 -15.79
C ILE A 167 24.07 0.93 -17.05
N PRO A 168 23.77 0.30 -18.20
CA PRO A 168 24.29 0.79 -19.46
C PRO A 168 23.82 2.23 -19.64
N LEU A 169 24.75 3.16 -19.46
CA LEU A 169 24.67 4.52 -19.96
C LEU A 169 24.83 4.47 -21.49
N ASP A 170 23.83 3.93 -22.19
CA ASP A 170 23.77 3.97 -23.66
C ASP A 170 22.36 4.26 -24.22
N TRP A 171 21.39 4.63 -23.39
CA TRP A 171 20.01 4.86 -23.84
C TRP A 171 19.74 6.26 -24.43
N GLN A 172 20.69 6.84 -25.18
CA GLN A 172 20.48 8.13 -25.87
C GLN A 172 20.46 8.10 -27.40
N ASP A 173 20.72 6.99 -28.10
CA ASP A 173 21.03 7.09 -29.54
C ASP A 173 20.12 6.37 -30.54
N GLU A 174 18.90 5.96 -30.20
CA GLU A 174 18.05 5.34 -31.23
C GLU A 174 16.55 5.63 -31.12
N PHE A 175 16.16 6.90 -30.99
CA PHE A 175 14.83 7.35 -31.40
C PHE A 175 14.87 8.82 -31.83
N ALA A 176 15.38 9.08 -33.03
CA ALA A 176 14.95 10.25 -33.79
C ALA A 176 13.48 10.02 -34.20
N PRO A 177 12.51 10.87 -33.78
CA PRO A 177 11.16 10.76 -34.29
C PRO A 177 11.12 11.40 -35.69
N ASP A 178 11.09 10.57 -36.72
CA ASP A 178 10.58 11.00 -38.02
C ASP A 178 9.05 10.93 -37.93
N LEU A 179 8.43 12.00 -37.43
CA LEU A 179 6.98 12.22 -37.50
C LEU A 179 6.72 13.61 -38.08
N PRO A 180 5.92 13.73 -39.16
CA PRO A 180 5.54 15.01 -39.72
C PRO A 180 4.48 15.69 -38.83
N LEU A 181 4.62 17.00 -38.67
CA LEU A 181 3.68 17.87 -37.96
C LEU A 181 2.41 18.10 -38.81
N PRO A 182 1.20 18.02 -38.22
CA PRO A 182 0.09 18.89 -38.54
C PRO A 182 0.02 20.12 -37.60
#